data_AF-A0A2X3IE64-F1
#
_entry.id   AF-A0A2X3IE64-F1
#
_cell.length_a   1.000
_cell.length_b   1.000
_cell.length_c   1.000
_cell.angle_alpha   90.00
_cell.angle_beta   90.00
_cell.angle_gamma   90.00
#
_symmetry.space_group_name_H-M   'P 1'
#
loop_
_entity.id
_entity.type
_entity.pdbx_description
1 polymer ?
#
loop_
_entity_poly.entity_id
_entity_poly.type
_entity_poly.pdbx_seq_one_letter_code
_entity_poly.pdbx_strand_id
1 'polypeptide(L)'
;MSSRRVIRRWPLPLKKSNRCRCFFPEVHPLFGKGRASVRGAALAKAVFVEQTDLHALALRHDEEPFPLQQQRLIVALQAARLRLRGDISQQAGEAAQILDAQSQLLEDETVEECLLDEHDARNTLAALAKAVDILREPFRQSDSEYLRQRELDVFDLGLRIAAELTGDLRLGLPQLDEDALVIADGVLTPGQLLMLRRPFLRGVVMPTGGETSHTAILARAFATPLLCLASTTPLFAAGAGTYMLGAGHGFVLAAPDNVALRWYELECKKLAAEPAGEETDMLSPALVFLDEKLHDKQEVIKRLTDNLNVQGRALSATLAEQAIWQREAVFTTALGFSIAIPHCKSAAISRSSISVLRLADPLDWGDGVAVRLVIMLTLSEQAQAQHMRIFSVLARRLMHESFREKLLTAATAQSMVNVLREEVIIAP
;
A
#
# COMPACT_ATOMS: atom_id res chain seq x y z
N MET A 1 23.27 55.15 -16.82
CA MET A 1 22.87 53.73 -16.92
C MET A 1 23.57 52.94 -15.83
N SER A 2 22.83 52.05 -15.15
CA SER A 2 23.24 51.18 -14.03
C SER A 2 23.38 51.83 -12.65
N SER A 3 22.30 51.78 -11.85
CA SER A 3 22.35 51.92 -10.39
C SER A 3 21.96 50.59 -9.73
N ARG A 4 22.85 50.09 -8.88
CA ARG A 4 22.66 48.94 -7.99
C ARG A 4 21.38 49.08 -7.15
N ARG A 5 20.60 48.01 -7.02
CA ARG A 5 19.67 47.82 -5.89
C ARG A 5 19.89 46.46 -5.24
N VAL A 6 20.23 46.56 -3.96
CA VAL A 6 20.28 45.54 -2.93
C VAL A 6 18.91 44.87 -2.82
N ILE A 7 18.82 43.55 -3.02
CA ILE A 7 17.62 42.77 -2.70
C ILE A 7 17.79 42.22 -1.28
N ARG A 8 17.13 42.87 -0.32
CA ARG A 8 16.95 42.36 1.05
C ARG A 8 15.92 41.22 1.03
N ARG A 9 16.25 40.12 1.71
CA ARG A 9 15.32 39.06 2.12
C ARG A 9 14.20 39.64 3.00
N TRP A 10 12.95 39.22 2.77
CA TRP A 10 12.03 38.75 3.80
C TRP A 10 10.84 37.97 3.20
N PRO A 11 10.18 37.09 4.00
CA PRO A 11 9.38 35.98 3.52
C PRO A 11 7.95 36.41 3.20
N LEU A 12 7.36 35.83 2.16
CA LEU A 12 5.93 35.92 1.94
C LEU A 12 5.25 34.70 2.56
N PRO A 13 4.23 34.90 3.43
CA PRO A 13 3.49 33.80 4.03
C PRO A 13 2.61 33.18 2.95
N LEU A 14 2.82 31.89 2.67
CA LEU A 14 1.91 31.12 1.84
C LEU A 14 0.53 31.09 2.52
N LYS A 15 -0.44 31.75 1.88
CA LYS A 15 -1.84 31.78 2.29
C LYS A 15 -2.35 30.35 2.53
N LYS A 16 -2.94 30.14 3.70
CA LYS A 16 -3.73 28.96 4.08
C LYS A 16 -5.00 28.93 3.21
N SER A 17 -5.04 28.15 2.13
CA SER A 17 -6.31 27.78 1.50
C SER A 17 -6.15 26.51 0.65
N ASN A 18 -7.02 25.52 0.89
CA ASN A 18 -7.25 24.28 0.14
C ASN A 18 -6.12 23.22 0.13
N ARG A 19 -5.90 22.58 1.28
CA ARG A 19 -5.25 21.25 1.34
C ARG A 19 -6.32 20.18 1.54
N CYS A 20 -6.39 19.19 0.65
CA CYS A 20 -7.26 18.03 0.81
C CYS A 20 -6.93 17.33 2.13
N ARG A 21 -7.88 17.33 3.07
CA ARG A 21 -7.75 16.61 4.35
C ARG A 21 -8.18 15.16 4.14
N CYS A 22 -7.34 14.33 3.53
CA CYS A 22 -7.45 12.88 3.75
C CYS A 22 -6.95 12.54 5.17
N PHE A 23 -7.31 11.37 5.71
CA PHE A 23 -6.96 10.93 7.07
C PHE A 23 -5.50 11.21 7.47
N PHE A 24 -4.57 11.11 6.51
CA PHE A 24 -3.22 11.67 6.63
C PHE A 24 -3.14 12.98 5.86
N PRO A 25 -3.21 14.15 6.52
CA PRO A 25 -2.87 15.38 5.83
C PRO A 25 -1.38 15.28 5.44
N GLU A 26 -1.00 15.89 4.32
CA GLU A 26 0.35 15.93 3.71
C GLU A 26 1.46 16.55 4.62
N VAL A 27 1.43 16.31 5.94
CA VAL A 27 2.12 17.09 6.98
C VAL A 27 3.02 16.21 7.86
N HIS A 28 3.14 14.92 7.60
CA HIS A 28 4.19 14.14 8.27
C HIS A 28 5.52 14.28 7.51
N PRO A 29 6.61 14.73 8.16
CA PRO A 29 7.88 15.05 7.48
C PRO A 29 8.58 13.84 6.85
N LEU A 30 8.16 12.62 7.18
CA LEU A 30 8.69 11.35 6.67
C LEU A 30 7.57 10.49 6.08
N PHE A 31 6.88 11.07 5.11
CA PHE A 31 5.81 10.44 4.33
C PHE A 31 6.34 10.07 2.94
N GLY A 32 6.49 8.77 2.68
CA GLY A 32 6.76 8.28 1.34
C GLY A 32 5.45 8.03 0.62
N LYS A 33 5.20 8.70 -0.51
CA LYS A 33 4.05 8.41 -1.38
C LYS A 33 4.51 7.63 -2.60
N GLY A 34 3.81 6.56 -2.92
CA GLY A 34 4.12 5.75 -4.09
C GLY A 34 2.94 4.92 -4.56
N ARG A 35 3.25 3.90 -5.35
CA ARG A 35 2.25 3.08 -6.02
C ARG A 35 2.16 1.72 -5.35
N ALA A 36 0.93 1.31 -5.06
CA ALA A 36 0.64 0.01 -4.48
C ALA A 36 0.83 -1.10 -5.51
N SER A 37 1.78 -2.01 -5.28
CA SER A 37 1.88 -3.22 -6.12
C SER A 37 1.05 -4.37 -5.54
N VAL A 38 1.06 -4.50 -4.21
CA VAL A 38 0.20 -5.43 -3.46
C VAL A 38 -0.47 -4.66 -2.34
N ARG A 39 -1.81 -4.65 -2.35
CA ARG A 39 -2.61 -3.95 -1.34
C ARG A 39 -2.47 -4.60 0.03
N GLY A 40 -2.72 -3.82 1.07
CA GLY A 40 -2.68 -4.25 2.45
C GLY A 40 -2.17 -3.13 3.36
N ALA A 41 -2.04 -3.44 4.64
CA ALA A 41 -1.46 -2.55 5.64
C ALA A 41 -0.50 -3.34 6.54
N ALA A 42 0.55 -2.69 7.01
CA ALA A 42 1.48 -3.27 7.99
C ALA A 42 1.95 -2.22 8.99
N LEU A 43 2.24 -2.65 10.22
CA LEU A 43 2.85 -1.86 11.28
C LEU A 43 3.93 -2.72 11.94
N ALA A 44 5.19 -2.33 11.79
CA ALA A 44 6.33 -3.13 12.24
C ALA A 44 7.60 -2.29 12.36
N LYS A 45 8.66 -2.84 12.96
CA LYS A 45 9.98 -2.19 12.94
C LYS A 45 10.57 -2.24 11.53
N ALA A 46 11.20 -1.16 11.10
CA ALA A 46 11.88 -1.14 9.82
C ALA A 46 13.19 -1.93 9.87
N VAL A 47 13.37 -2.79 8.88
CA VAL A 47 14.63 -3.47 8.58
C VAL A 47 15.10 -2.98 7.21
N PHE A 48 16.24 -2.31 7.19
CA PHE A 48 16.81 -1.74 5.98
C PHE A 48 17.68 -2.75 5.26
N VAL A 49 17.48 -2.87 3.95
CA VAL A 49 18.21 -3.81 3.09
C VAL A 49 18.89 -3.01 1.99
N GLU A 50 20.21 -3.12 1.94
CA GLU A 50 21.01 -2.59 0.83
C GLU A 50 21.13 -3.65 -0.25
N GLN A 51 21.01 -3.25 -1.52
CA GLN A 51 21.17 -4.14 -2.65
C GLN A 51 22.64 -4.59 -2.73
N THR A 52 22.85 -5.91 -2.76
CA THR A 52 24.19 -6.48 -2.89
C THR A 52 24.81 -6.09 -4.24
N ASP A 53 25.97 -5.45 -4.20
CA ASP A 53 26.79 -5.17 -5.38
C ASP A 53 27.85 -6.28 -5.55
N LEU A 54 27.72 -7.07 -6.63
CA LEU A 54 28.63 -8.17 -6.94
C LEU A 54 30.06 -7.70 -7.22
N HIS A 55 30.24 -6.52 -7.83
CA HIS A 55 31.57 -5.95 -8.06
C HIS A 55 32.21 -5.52 -6.74
N ALA A 56 31.45 -4.85 -5.88
CA ALA A 56 31.94 -4.47 -4.55
C ALA A 56 32.26 -5.70 -3.67
N LEU A 57 31.48 -6.78 -3.80
CA LEU A 57 31.73 -8.06 -3.13
C LEU A 57 33.02 -8.72 -3.63
N ALA A 58 33.27 -8.68 -4.95
CA ALA A 58 34.47 -9.21 -5.56
C ALA A 58 35.75 -8.52 -5.07
N LEU A 59 35.71 -7.22 -4.81
CA LEU A 59 36.86 -6.45 -4.29
C LEU A 59 37.29 -6.88 -2.87
N ARG A 60 36.44 -7.59 -2.13
CA ARG A 60 36.74 -8.08 -0.78
C ARG A 60 37.49 -9.43 -0.78
N HIS A 61 37.72 -10.00 -1.95
CA HIS A 61 38.31 -11.33 -2.11
C HIS A 61 39.64 -11.26 -2.86
N ASP A 62 40.51 -12.22 -2.58
CA ASP A 62 41.84 -12.32 -3.18
C ASP A 62 41.78 -12.58 -4.69
N GLU A 63 42.92 -12.38 -5.35
CA GLU A 63 43.06 -12.66 -6.78
C GLU A 63 43.18 -14.16 -7.05
N GLU A 64 42.66 -14.59 -8.20
CA GLU A 64 42.60 -16.00 -8.57
C GLU A 64 42.93 -16.17 -10.05
N PRO A 65 43.70 -17.19 -10.45
CA PRO A 65 43.96 -17.47 -11.85
C PRO A 65 42.70 -18.03 -12.53
N PHE A 66 42.52 -17.74 -13.83
CA PHE A 66 41.34 -18.14 -14.60
C PHE A 66 40.92 -19.62 -14.43
N PRO A 67 41.83 -20.63 -14.47
CA PRO A 67 41.42 -22.03 -14.27
C PRO A 67 40.75 -22.30 -12.92
N LEU A 68 41.18 -21.61 -11.86
CA LEU A 68 40.55 -21.72 -10.54
C LEU A 68 39.17 -21.04 -10.53
N GLN A 69 39.05 -19.88 -11.20
CA GLN A 69 37.77 -19.18 -11.34
C GLN A 69 36.74 -20.08 -12.02
N GLN A 70 37.10 -20.69 -13.15
CA GLN A 70 36.24 -21.58 -13.92
C GLN A 70 35.81 -22.80 -13.09
N GLN A 71 36.75 -23.45 -12.38
CA GLN A 71 36.43 -24.60 -11.52
C GLN A 71 35.44 -24.23 -10.42
N ARG A 72 35.64 -23.09 -9.76
CA ARG A 72 34.74 -22.62 -8.68
C ARG A 72 33.35 -22.26 -9.21
N LEU A 73 33.25 -21.64 -10.39
CA LEU A 73 31.97 -21.31 -11.03
C LEU A 73 31.17 -22.56 -11.37
N ILE A 74 31.79 -23.60 -11.92
CA ILE A 74 31.11 -24.87 -12.22
C ILE A 74 30.48 -25.46 -10.95
N VAL A 75 31.25 -25.54 -9.86
CA VAL A 75 30.76 -26.08 -8.58
C VAL A 75 29.63 -25.22 -8.01
N ALA A 76 29.79 -23.90 -8.02
CA ALA A 76 28.79 -22.96 -7.51
C ALA A 76 27.49 -22.98 -8.34
N LEU A 77 27.59 -23.06 -9.67
CA LEU A 77 26.45 -23.16 -10.57
C LEU A 77 25.64 -24.45 -10.30
N GLN A 78 26.33 -25.59 -10.15
CA GLN A 78 25.67 -26.86 -9.82
C GLN A 78 24.97 -26.80 -8.45
N ALA A 79 25.62 -26.22 -7.43
CA ALA A 79 25.02 -26.04 -6.11
C ALA A 79 23.80 -25.11 -6.15
N ALA A 80 23.89 -23.99 -6.86
CA ALA A 80 22.79 -23.04 -7.04
C ALA A 80 21.59 -23.67 -7.75
N ARG A 81 21.81 -24.46 -8.81
CA ARG A 81 20.76 -25.24 -9.50
C ARG A 81 20.06 -26.22 -8.56
N LEU A 82 20.82 -26.96 -7.75
CA LEU A 82 20.26 -27.92 -6.79
C LEU A 82 19.40 -27.22 -5.74
N ARG A 83 19.87 -26.09 -5.22
CA ARG A 83 19.13 -25.29 -4.23
C ARG A 83 17.84 -24.72 -4.80
N LEU A 84 17.88 -24.16 -6.01
CA LEU A 84 16.69 -23.62 -6.66
C LEU A 84 15.63 -24.71 -6.87
N ARG A 85 16.02 -25.92 -7.29
CA ARG A 85 15.10 -27.08 -7.36
C ARG A 85 14.51 -27.43 -5.98
N GLY A 86 15.31 -27.33 -4.92
CA GLY A 86 14.85 -27.42 -3.55
C GLY A 86 13.77 -26.39 -3.22
N ASP A 87 14.02 -25.11 -3.51
CA ASP A 87 13.08 -24.00 -3.29
C ASP A 87 11.75 -24.23 -4.06
N ILE A 88 11.83 -24.63 -5.33
CA ILE A 88 10.68 -24.94 -6.19
C ILE A 88 9.82 -26.04 -5.56
N SER A 89 10.44 -27.13 -5.08
CA SER A 89 9.72 -28.26 -4.46
C SER A 89 8.94 -27.89 -3.19
N GLN A 90 9.34 -26.80 -2.54
CA GLN A 90 8.71 -26.28 -1.32
C GLN A 90 7.66 -25.20 -1.61
N GLN A 91 7.50 -24.79 -2.87
CA GLN A 91 6.49 -23.81 -3.29
C GLN A 91 5.34 -24.47 -4.05
N ALA A 92 4.23 -23.74 -4.16
CA ALA A 92 3.08 -24.12 -4.98
C ALA A 92 2.52 -22.89 -5.71
N GLY A 93 1.72 -23.13 -6.75
CA GLY A 93 1.05 -22.07 -7.51
C GLY A 93 2.02 -21.14 -8.26
N GLU A 94 1.69 -19.85 -8.30
CA GLU A 94 2.46 -18.82 -9.01
C GLU A 94 3.92 -18.75 -8.54
N ALA A 95 4.18 -18.96 -7.24
CA ALA A 95 5.52 -18.94 -6.69
C ALA A 95 6.41 -20.04 -7.31
N ALA A 96 5.88 -21.26 -7.45
CA ALA A 96 6.61 -22.35 -8.09
C ALA A 96 6.85 -22.09 -9.58
N GLN A 97 5.88 -21.51 -10.29
CA GLN A 97 6.00 -21.17 -11.72
C GLN A 97 7.07 -20.10 -11.98
N ILE A 98 7.15 -19.08 -11.13
CA ILE A 98 8.19 -18.04 -11.23
C ILE A 98 9.57 -18.67 -11.04
N LEU A 99 9.75 -19.48 -10.00
CA LEU A 99 11.03 -20.14 -9.71
C LEU A 99 11.39 -21.17 -10.79
N ASP A 100 10.42 -21.87 -11.38
CA ASP A 100 10.63 -22.80 -12.49
C ASP A 100 11.14 -22.07 -13.75
N ALA A 101 10.55 -20.92 -14.08
CA ALA A 101 11.05 -20.08 -15.17
C ALA A 101 12.49 -19.60 -14.94
N GLN A 102 12.84 -19.26 -13.69
CA GLN A 102 14.23 -18.95 -13.31
C GLN A 102 15.16 -20.17 -13.45
N SER A 103 14.68 -21.38 -13.17
CA SER A 103 15.45 -22.62 -13.34
C SER A 103 15.76 -22.88 -14.81
N GLN A 104 14.82 -22.62 -15.72
CA GLN A 104 15.03 -22.77 -17.16
C GLN A 104 16.12 -21.81 -17.68
N LEU A 105 16.15 -20.57 -17.19
CA LEU A 105 17.21 -19.62 -17.51
C LEU A 105 18.57 -20.11 -17.02
N LEU A 106 18.59 -20.73 -15.85
CA LEU A 106 19.78 -21.31 -15.23
C LEU A 106 20.34 -22.52 -15.97
N GLU A 107 19.50 -23.22 -16.72
CA GLU A 107 19.83 -24.41 -17.51
C GLU A 107 20.13 -24.08 -18.99
N ASP A 108 20.04 -22.81 -19.37
CA ASP A 108 20.37 -22.33 -20.71
C ASP A 108 21.87 -22.44 -20.99
N GLU A 109 22.21 -23.07 -22.11
CA GLU A 109 23.59 -23.29 -22.56
C GLU A 109 24.33 -21.96 -22.78
N THR A 110 23.66 -20.94 -23.31
CA THR A 110 24.23 -19.60 -23.54
C THR A 110 24.61 -18.92 -22.22
N VAL A 111 23.79 -19.12 -21.18
CA VAL A 111 24.05 -18.59 -19.84
C VAL A 111 25.25 -19.30 -19.22
N GLU A 112 25.31 -20.63 -19.33
CA GLU A 112 26.43 -21.43 -18.84
C GLU A 112 27.73 -21.08 -19.57
N GLU A 113 27.71 -20.97 -20.90
CA GLU A 113 28.85 -20.53 -21.71
C GLU A 113 29.34 -19.15 -21.27
N CYS A 114 28.45 -18.16 -21.13
CA CYS A 114 28.83 -16.81 -20.72
C CYS A 114 29.41 -16.77 -19.30
N LEU A 115 28.86 -17.56 -18.37
CA LEU A 115 29.39 -17.66 -17.00
C LEU A 115 30.79 -18.28 -16.97
N LEU A 116 31.08 -19.23 -17.85
CA LEU A 116 32.34 -19.99 -17.86
C LEU A 116 33.41 -19.42 -18.82
N ASP A 117 33.08 -18.39 -19.59
CA ASP A 117 33.99 -17.71 -20.50
C ASP A 117 35.13 -16.95 -19.78
N GLU A 118 36.22 -16.70 -20.49
CA GLU A 118 37.35 -15.95 -19.97
C GLU A 118 37.05 -14.44 -19.94
N HIS A 119 36.69 -13.96 -18.76
CA HIS A 119 36.54 -12.53 -18.49
C HIS A 119 37.84 -11.95 -17.94
N ASP A 120 38.11 -10.68 -18.26
CA ASP A 120 39.19 -9.90 -17.64
C ASP A 120 38.92 -9.65 -16.15
N ALA A 121 39.04 -10.69 -15.31
CA ALA A 121 38.55 -10.69 -13.95
C ALA A 121 39.66 -11.06 -12.97
N ARG A 122 39.73 -10.30 -11.88
CA ARG A 122 40.70 -10.54 -10.81
C ARG A 122 40.45 -11.83 -10.04
N ASN A 123 39.18 -12.24 -9.92
CA ASN A 123 38.75 -13.43 -9.16
C ASN A 123 37.37 -13.92 -9.62
N THR A 124 36.95 -15.06 -9.07
CA THR A 124 35.70 -15.76 -9.44
C THR A 124 34.47 -14.87 -9.32
N LEU A 125 34.37 -14.06 -8.26
CA LEU A 125 33.24 -13.15 -8.05
C LEU A 125 33.24 -11.99 -9.05
N ALA A 126 34.41 -11.48 -9.43
CA ALA A 126 34.53 -10.46 -10.47
C ALA A 126 34.14 -11.02 -11.85
N ALA A 127 34.52 -12.28 -12.14
CA ALA A 127 34.12 -12.96 -13.38
C ALA A 127 32.60 -13.14 -13.42
N LEU A 128 32.00 -13.59 -12.31
CA LEU A 128 30.55 -13.69 -12.16
C LEU A 128 29.86 -12.33 -12.35
N ALA A 129 30.35 -11.27 -11.71
CA ALA A 129 29.77 -9.93 -11.82
C ALA A 129 29.77 -9.43 -13.28
N LYS A 130 30.89 -9.63 -13.99
CA LYS A 130 31.02 -9.28 -15.42
C LYS A 130 30.07 -10.11 -16.31
N ALA A 131 30.03 -11.43 -16.11
CA ALA A 131 29.12 -12.30 -16.85
C ALA A 131 27.64 -11.92 -16.62
N VAL A 132 27.26 -11.64 -15.37
CA VAL A 132 25.91 -11.18 -15.02
C VAL A 132 25.58 -9.85 -15.71
N ASP A 133 26.51 -8.90 -15.77
CA ASP A 133 26.29 -7.64 -16.50
C ASP A 133 26.09 -7.87 -18.00
N ILE A 134 26.91 -8.73 -18.61
CA ILE A 134 26.77 -9.10 -20.04
C ILE A 134 25.40 -9.73 -20.29
N LEU A 135 24.97 -10.67 -19.45
CA LEU A 135 23.69 -11.37 -19.58
C LEU A 135 22.48 -10.45 -19.34
N ARG A 136 22.62 -9.40 -18.52
CA ARG A 136 21.55 -8.43 -18.24
C ARG A 136 21.36 -7.41 -19.37
N GLU A 137 22.41 -7.09 -20.11
CA GLU A 137 22.41 -6.00 -21.08
C GLU A 137 21.34 -6.15 -22.18
N PRO A 138 21.14 -7.32 -22.82
CA PRO A 138 20.07 -7.50 -23.81
C PRO A 138 18.67 -7.25 -23.24
N PHE A 139 18.44 -7.61 -21.98
CA PHE A 139 17.15 -7.40 -21.32
C PHE A 139 16.92 -5.92 -21.00
N ARG A 140 17.96 -5.18 -20.56
CA ARG A 140 17.88 -3.73 -20.30
C ARG A 140 17.55 -2.93 -21.56
N GLN A 141 18.13 -3.33 -22.69
CA GLN A 141 17.95 -2.66 -23.98
C GLN A 141 16.64 -3.04 -24.68
N SER A 142 15.88 -4.00 -24.15
CA SER A 142 14.64 -4.45 -24.79
C SER A 142 13.54 -3.40 -24.69
N ASP A 143 12.82 -3.17 -25.79
CA ASP A 143 11.60 -2.34 -25.82
C ASP A 143 10.42 -3.02 -25.12
N SER A 144 10.46 -4.34 -24.92
CA SER A 144 9.42 -5.11 -24.25
C SER A 144 9.53 -5.03 -22.72
N GLU A 145 8.47 -4.58 -22.05
CA GLU A 145 8.40 -4.53 -20.58
C GLU A 145 8.55 -5.91 -19.94
N TYR A 146 7.98 -6.95 -20.57
CA TYR A 146 8.11 -8.33 -20.12
C TYR A 146 9.56 -8.83 -20.19
N LEU A 147 10.30 -8.50 -21.25
CA LEU A 147 11.70 -8.89 -21.35
C LEU A 147 12.59 -8.11 -20.39
N ARG A 148 12.31 -6.81 -20.17
CA ARG A 148 13.01 -6.02 -19.15
C ARG A 148 12.87 -6.61 -17.74
N GLN A 149 11.78 -7.34 -17.45
CA GLN A 149 11.60 -8.00 -16.15
C GLN A 149 12.55 -9.17 -15.92
N ARG A 150 13.00 -9.85 -16.99
CA ARG A 150 13.98 -10.94 -16.91
C ARG A 150 15.37 -10.48 -16.48
N GLU A 151 15.64 -9.18 -16.58
CA GLU A 151 16.87 -8.57 -16.08
C GLU A 151 17.10 -8.86 -14.58
N LEU A 152 16.02 -8.80 -13.79
CA LEU A 152 16.06 -9.12 -12.36
C LEU A 152 16.22 -10.62 -12.10
N ASP A 153 15.75 -11.48 -13.00
CA ASP A 153 15.91 -12.94 -12.89
C ASP A 153 17.38 -13.34 -13.12
N VAL A 154 18.04 -12.73 -14.11
CA VAL A 154 19.50 -12.90 -14.31
C VAL A 154 20.28 -12.36 -13.10
N PHE A 155 19.83 -11.25 -12.51
CA PHE A 155 20.47 -10.73 -11.31
C PHE A 155 20.28 -11.65 -10.10
N ASP A 156 19.09 -12.21 -9.90
CA ASP A 156 18.80 -13.21 -8.85
C ASP A 156 19.71 -14.44 -8.98
N LEU A 157 19.93 -14.90 -10.22
CA LEU A 157 20.90 -15.96 -10.52
C LEU A 157 22.31 -15.58 -10.05
N GLY A 158 22.79 -14.40 -10.43
CA GLY A 158 24.09 -13.89 -9.99
C GLY A 158 24.25 -13.92 -8.46
N LEU A 159 23.22 -13.46 -7.74
CA LEU A 159 23.20 -13.52 -6.27
C LEU A 159 23.25 -14.96 -5.75
N ARG A 160 22.50 -15.91 -6.33
CA ARG A 160 22.52 -17.31 -5.89
C ARG A 160 23.89 -17.97 -6.07
N ILE A 161 24.56 -17.74 -7.21
CA ILE A 161 25.91 -18.28 -7.44
C ILE A 161 26.90 -17.62 -6.48
N ALA A 162 26.83 -16.30 -6.29
CA ALA A 162 27.70 -15.59 -5.34
C ALA A 162 27.53 -16.10 -3.90
N ALA A 163 26.30 -16.46 -3.51
CA ALA A 163 26.02 -17.04 -2.21
C ALA A 163 26.72 -18.39 -1.99
N GLU A 164 26.78 -19.25 -3.03
CA GLU A 164 27.54 -20.49 -2.99
C GLU A 164 29.07 -20.24 -2.97
N LEU A 165 29.53 -19.26 -3.74
CA LEU A 165 30.97 -18.91 -3.81
C LEU A 165 31.52 -18.36 -2.49
N THR A 166 30.71 -17.58 -1.78
CA THR A 166 31.08 -16.95 -0.51
C THR A 166 30.80 -17.84 0.70
N GLY A 167 29.88 -18.81 0.57
CA GLY A 167 29.33 -19.56 1.70
C GLY A 167 28.34 -18.77 2.56
N ASP A 168 28.13 -17.47 2.28
CA ASP A 168 27.08 -16.66 2.89
C ASP A 168 25.82 -16.74 2.04
N LEU A 169 24.92 -17.62 2.44
CA LEU A 169 23.67 -17.86 1.73
C LEU A 169 22.77 -16.64 1.64
N ARG A 170 22.90 -15.69 2.58
CA ARG A 170 22.08 -14.49 2.67
C ARG A 170 22.71 -13.31 1.93
N LEU A 171 24.01 -13.34 1.62
CA LEU A 171 24.75 -12.23 1.00
C LEU A 171 24.48 -10.88 1.67
N GLY A 172 24.46 -10.86 3.00
CA GLY A 172 24.12 -9.68 3.78
C GLY A 172 22.62 -9.38 3.96
N LEU A 173 21.71 -10.19 3.43
CA LEU A 173 20.28 -10.09 3.78
C LEU A 173 20.08 -10.36 5.27
N PRO A 174 19.36 -9.48 5.99
CA PRO A 174 19.14 -9.65 7.42
C PRO A 174 18.27 -10.88 7.70
N GLN A 175 18.54 -11.53 8.83
CA GLN A 175 17.59 -12.46 9.43
C GLN A 175 16.52 -11.66 10.15
N LEU A 176 15.26 -12.01 9.92
CA LEU A 176 14.13 -11.41 10.63
C LEU A 176 13.83 -12.29 11.84
N ASP A 177 13.95 -11.74 13.04
CA ASP A 177 13.67 -12.43 14.31
C ASP A 177 12.40 -11.89 15.00
N GLU A 178 11.85 -10.79 14.51
CA GLU A 178 10.61 -10.16 14.97
C GLU A 178 9.86 -9.52 13.80
N ASP A 179 8.58 -9.19 14.00
CA ASP A 179 7.74 -8.56 12.98
C ASP A 179 8.41 -7.33 12.37
N ALA A 180 8.67 -7.40 11.06
CA ALA A 180 9.49 -6.44 10.35
C ALA A 180 8.82 -5.92 9.07
N LEU A 181 9.01 -4.63 8.83
CA LEU A 181 8.77 -3.97 7.55
C LEU A 181 10.12 -3.84 6.83
N VAL A 182 10.29 -4.56 5.72
CA VAL A 182 11.54 -4.49 4.95
C VAL A 182 11.51 -3.26 4.05
N ILE A 183 12.53 -2.42 4.16
CA ILE A 183 12.73 -1.22 3.33
C ILE A 183 14.03 -1.39 2.56
N ALA A 184 13.94 -1.58 1.24
CA ALA A 184 15.10 -1.78 0.38
C ALA A 184 15.51 -0.48 -0.34
N ASP A 185 16.80 -0.28 -0.60
CA ASP A 185 17.32 0.81 -1.43
C ASP A 185 17.29 0.49 -2.94
N GLY A 186 17.20 -0.80 -3.27
CA GLY A 186 17.05 -1.37 -4.60
C GLY A 186 15.84 -2.31 -4.72
N VAL A 187 15.60 -2.80 -5.93
CA VAL A 187 14.49 -3.74 -6.18
C VAL A 187 14.87 -5.11 -5.63
N LEU A 188 14.06 -5.66 -4.73
CA LEU A 188 14.25 -7.02 -4.24
C LEU A 188 13.97 -8.03 -5.35
N THR A 189 14.81 -9.04 -5.48
CA THR A 189 14.56 -10.17 -6.39
C THR A 189 13.57 -11.17 -5.79
N PRO A 190 12.97 -12.07 -6.60
CA PRO A 190 12.12 -13.15 -6.09
C PRO A 190 12.82 -14.04 -5.06
N GLY A 191 14.10 -14.39 -5.27
CA GLY A 191 14.89 -15.17 -4.33
C GLY A 191 15.09 -14.47 -2.99
N GLN A 192 15.44 -13.18 -3.01
CA GLN A 192 15.59 -12.39 -1.79
C GLN A 192 14.27 -12.28 -1.01
N LEU A 193 13.14 -12.05 -1.69
CA LEU A 193 11.82 -12.03 -1.05
C LEU A 193 11.46 -13.38 -0.44
N LEU A 194 11.78 -14.48 -1.12
CA LEU A 194 11.55 -15.83 -0.63
C LEU A 194 12.37 -16.11 0.66
N MET A 195 13.59 -15.59 0.74
CA MET A 195 14.46 -15.74 1.92
C MET A 195 14.03 -14.89 3.13
N LEU A 196 13.46 -13.72 2.87
CA LEU A 196 12.93 -12.83 3.92
C LEU A 196 11.57 -13.30 4.45
N ARG A 197 10.89 -14.22 3.76
CA ARG A 197 9.53 -14.62 4.09
C ARG A 197 9.46 -15.33 5.45
N ARG A 198 8.34 -15.11 6.14
CA ARG A 198 7.75 -15.82 7.30
C ARG A 198 8.67 -16.29 8.45
N PRO A 199 8.18 -16.20 9.70
CA PRO A 199 6.87 -15.68 10.12
C PRO A 199 6.81 -14.15 10.23
N PHE A 200 7.95 -13.47 10.04
CA PHE A 200 8.14 -12.11 10.53
C PHE A 200 7.99 -11.00 9.48
N LEU A 201 8.02 -11.31 8.19
CA LEU A 201 7.81 -10.30 7.15
C LEU A 201 6.36 -9.79 7.14
N ARG A 202 6.14 -8.52 7.49
CA ARG A 202 4.83 -7.88 7.51
C ARG A 202 4.56 -6.99 6.30
N GLY A 203 5.58 -6.55 5.59
CA GLY A 203 5.43 -5.78 4.37
C GLY A 203 6.78 -5.40 3.77
N VAL A 204 6.74 -4.90 2.53
CA VAL A 204 7.91 -4.51 1.76
C VAL A 204 7.72 -3.11 1.18
N VAL A 205 8.75 -2.28 1.30
CA VAL A 205 8.88 -1.00 0.61
C VAL A 205 10.17 -1.04 -0.20
N MET A 206 10.08 -0.79 -1.49
CA MET A 206 11.25 -0.80 -2.38
C MET A 206 11.07 0.23 -3.51
N PRO A 207 12.13 0.58 -4.26
CA PRO A 207 11.98 1.33 -5.50
C PRO A 207 11.14 0.56 -6.53
N THR A 208 10.67 1.26 -7.55
CA THR A 208 9.80 0.65 -8.56
C THR A 208 10.58 -0.32 -9.46
N GLY A 209 10.16 -1.59 -9.47
CA GLY A 209 10.63 -2.64 -10.39
C GLY A 209 9.66 -2.95 -11.55
N GLY A 210 8.63 -2.11 -11.76
CA GLY A 210 7.51 -2.37 -12.69
C GLY A 210 6.31 -3.04 -12.00
N GLU A 211 5.09 -2.80 -12.51
CA GLU A 211 3.84 -3.34 -11.91
C GLU A 211 3.70 -4.85 -12.06
N THR A 212 4.33 -5.41 -13.10
CA THR A 212 4.32 -6.82 -13.46
C THR A 212 5.60 -7.55 -13.04
N SER A 213 6.43 -6.93 -12.19
CA SER A 213 7.63 -7.56 -11.63
C SER A 213 7.28 -8.90 -10.97
N HIS A 214 8.07 -9.94 -11.26
CA HIS A 214 7.95 -11.25 -10.62
C HIS A 214 7.96 -11.16 -9.08
N THR A 215 8.69 -10.19 -8.51
CA THR A 215 8.68 -9.92 -7.07
C THR A 215 7.31 -9.46 -6.57
N ALA A 216 6.60 -8.61 -7.32
CA ALA A 216 5.27 -8.14 -6.96
C ALA A 216 4.21 -9.25 -7.06
N ILE A 217 4.34 -10.13 -8.06
CA ILE A 217 3.49 -11.32 -8.21
C ILE A 217 3.73 -12.26 -7.01
N LEU A 218 4.99 -12.54 -6.69
CA LEU A 218 5.34 -13.39 -5.56
C LEU A 218 4.86 -12.82 -4.21
N ALA A 219 5.00 -11.50 -4.00
CA ALA A 219 4.48 -10.82 -2.81
C ALA A 219 2.94 -10.97 -2.70
N ARG A 220 2.22 -10.94 -3.83
CA ARG A 220 0.77 -11.15 -3.87
C ARG A 220 0.38 -12.57 -3.49
N ALA A 221 1.08 -13.57 -4.05
CA ALA A 221 0.88 -14.97 -3.69
C ALA A 221 1.08 -15.22 -2.18
N PHE A 222 1.96 -14.45 -1.55
CA PHE A 222 2.20 -14.52 -0.11
C PHE A 222 1.33 -13.60 0.75
N ALA A 223 0.42 -12.83 0.13
CA ALA A 223 -0.37 -11.80 0.77
C ALA A 223 0.47 -10.77 1.56
N THR A 224 1.68 -10.48 1.08
CA THR A 224 2.59 -9.50 1.67
C THR A 224 2.33 -8.12 1.07
N PRO A 225 1.91 -7.13 1.87
CA PRO A 225 1.75 -5.76 1.40
C PRO A 225 3.05 -5.22 0.79
N LEU A 226 2.97 -4.64 -0.40
CA LEU A 226 4.14 -4.14 -1.14
C LEU A 226 3.86 -2.76 -1.74
N LEU A 227 4.72 -1.79 -1.38
CA LEU A 227 4.69 -0.43 -1.90
C LEU A 227 5.96 -0.10 -2.66
N CYS A 228 5.79 0.37 -3.89
CA CYS A 228 6.87 0.89 -4.71
C CYS A 228 6.96 2.41 -4.57
N LEU A 229 8.15 2.92 -4.24
CA LEU A 229 8.46 4.35 -4.19
C LEU A 229 9.35 4.76 -5.37
N ALA A 230 9.42 6.07 -5.65
CA ALA A 230 10.42 6.62 -6.58
C ALA A 230 11.83 6.59 -5.98
N SER A 231 11.94 6.77 -4.67
CA SER A 231 13.18 6.66 -3.90
C SER A 231 12.82 6.29 -2.46
N THR A 232 13.63 5.41 -1.87
CA THR A 232 13.56 5.02 -0.47
C THR A 232 14.60 5.75 0.39
N THR A 233 15.49 6.55 -0.21
CA THR A 233 16.55 7.31 0.48
C THR A 233 16.05 8.13 1.68
N PRO A 234 14.89 8.85 1.61
CA PRO A 234 14.39 9.58 2.78
C PRO A 234 14.05 8.67 3.98
N LEU A 235 13.68 7.41 3.73
CA LEU A 235 13.37 6.44 4.78
C LEU A 235 14.65 5.92 5.45
N PHE A 236 15.71 5.68 4.66
CA PHE A 236 17.03 5.33 5.19
C PHE A 236 17.59 6.45 6.07
N ALA A 237 17.42 7.71 5.65
CA ALA A 237 17.85 8.87 6.43
C ALA A 237 17.09 9.01 7.77
N ALA A 238 15.83 8.55 7.83
CA ALA A 238 15.06 8.51 9.06
C ALA A 238 15.52 7.43 10.05
N GLY A 239 16.11 6.34 9.54
CA GLY A 239 16.75 5.30 10.35
C GLY A 239 15.78 4.35 11.05
N ALA A 240 16.30 3.64 12.05
CA ALA A 240 15.54 2.59 12.75
C ALA A 240 14.32 3.15 13.50
N GLY A 241 13.24 2.38 13.52
CA GLY A 241 12.02 2.75 14.24
C GLY A 241 10.82 1.93 13.79
N THR A 242 9.65 2.28 14.32
CA THR A 242 8.37 1.72 13.86
C THR A 242 7.89 2.46 12.64
N TYR A 243 7.47 1.71 11.63
CA TYR A 243 6.93 2.23 10.38
C TYR A 243 5.55 1.65 10.13
N MET A 244 4.70 2.46 9.51
CA MET A 244 3.37 2.06 9.06
C MET A 244 3.33 2.10 7.54
N LEU A 245 2.96 0.98 6.93
CA LEU A 245 2.73 0.84 5.52
C LEU A 245 1.23 0.80 5.27
N GLY A 246 0.72 1.77 4.51
CA GLY A 246 -0.62 1.75 3.94
C GLY A 246 -0.52 1.46 2.45
N ALA A 247 -0.13 0.24 2.07
CA ALA A 247 0.11 -0.09 0.66
C ALA A 247 -1.12 0.17 -0.20
N GLY A 248 -2.33 -0.21 0.24
CA GLY A 248 -3.58 0.09 -0.48
C GLY A 248 -3.88 1.59 -0.66
N HIS A 249 -3.22 2.44 0.13
CA HIS A 249 -3.36 3.90 0.11
C HIS A 249 -2.12 4.60 -0.47
N GLY A 250 -1.11 3.82 -0.91
CA GLY A 250 0.09 4.33 -1.56
C GLY A 250 1.03 5.10 -0.64
N PHE A 251 1.11 4.76 0.65
CA PHE A 251 2.00 5.46 1.56
C PHE A 251 2.78 4.58 2.54
N VAL A 252 3.91 5.11 3.00
CA VAL A 252 4.66 4.63 4.18
C VAL A 252 4.97 5.82 5.09
N LEU A 253 4.87 5.57 6.40
CA LEU A 253 5.00 6.57 7.45
C LEU A 253 5.99 6.10 8.50
N ALA A 254 7.05 6.89 8.74
CA ALA A 254 7.95 6.67 9.87
C ALA A 254 7.36 7.27 11.15
N ALA A 255 7.56 6.57 12.28
CA ALA A 255 7.10 6.98 13.61
C ALA A 255 5.61 7.39 13.62
N PRO A 256 4.69 6.45 13.36
CA PRO A 256 3.26 6.75 13.32
C PRO A 256 2.75 7.28 14.67
N ASP A 257 2.01 8.39 14.63
CA ASP A 257 1.36 8.98 15.80
C ASP A 257 0.05 8.25 16.17
N ASN A 258 -0.62 8.70 17.23
CA ASN A 258 -1.88 8.08 17.67
C ASN A 258 -2.99 8.17 16.62
N VAL A 259 -2.98 9.19 15.75
CA VAL A 259 -3.96 9.32 14.66
C VAL A 259 -3.70 8.20 13.64
N ALA A 260 -2.44 8.02 13.24
CA ALA A 260 -1.99 6.95 12.36
C ALA A 260 -2.30 5.55 12.92
N LEU A 261 -2.11 5.33 14.22
CA LEU A 261 -2.44 4.03 14.83
C LEU A 261 -3.94 3.72 14.76
N ARG A 262 -4.80 4.72 15.03
CA ARG A 262 -6.26 4.54 14.92
C ARG A 262 -6.70 4.31 13.47
N TRP A 263 -6.04 4.95 12.51
CA TRP A 263 -6.22 4.62 11.09
C TRP A 263 -5.96 3.16 10.80
N TYR A 264 -4.82 2.67 11.29
CA TYR A 264 -4.33 1.33 11.02
C TYR A 264 -5.30 0.29 11.58
N GLU A 265 -5.82 0.53 12.80
CA GLU A 265 -6.86 -0.31 13.39
C GLU A 265 -8.13 -0.38 12.54
N LEU A 266 -8.62 0.76 12.04
CA LEU A 266 -9.78 0.80 11.14
C LEU A 266 -9.51 0.10 9.80
N GLU A 267 -8.31 0.28 9.25
CA GLU A 267 -7.89 -0.38 8.02
C GLU A 267 -7.80 -1.91 8.19
N CYS A 268 -7.23 -2.40 9.30
CA CYS A 268 -7.20 -3.82 9.64
C CYS A 268 -8.62 -4.39 9.78
N LYS A 269 -9.53 -3.67 10.46
CA LYS A 269 -10.95 -4.07 10.57
C LYS A 269 -11.62 -4.18 9.20
N LYS A 270 -11.34 -3.25 8.29
CA LYS A 270 -11.85 -3.31 6.90
C LYS A 270 -11.31 -4.53 6.16
N LEU A 271 -10.00 -4.76 6.23
CA LEU A 271 -9.35 -5.87 5.52
C LEU A 271 -9.77 -7.25 6.07
N ALA A 272 -10.12 -7.33 7.35
CA ALA A 272 -10.61 -8.55 7.99
C ALA A 272 -12.13 -8.77 7.81
N ALA A 273 -12.87 -7.76 7.34
CA ALA A 273 -14.31 -7.88 7.16
C ALA A 273 -14.62 -8.74 5.93
N GLU A 274 -15.59 -9.64 6.07
CA GLU A 274 -16.10 -10.38 4.91
C GLU A 274 -16.92 -9.45 4.02
N PRO A 275 -16.70 -9.47 2.69
CA PRO A 275 -17.51 -8.69 1.78
C PRO A 275 -18.96 -9.16 1.86
N ALA A 276 -19.87 -8.23 2.11
CA ALA A 276 -21.29 -8.55 2.23
C ALA A 276 -21.96 -8.68 0.85
N GLY A 277 -23.01 -9.50 0.79
CA GLY A 277 -23.71 -9.86 -0.45
C GLY A 277 -24.48 -8.72 -1.13
N GLU A 278 -25.16 -9.06 -2.23
CA GLU A 278 -25.74 -8.14 -3.22
C GLU A 278 -27.00 -7.36 -2.77
N GLU A 279 -27.05 -6.78 -1.57
CA GLU A 279 -28.16 -5.90 -1.20
C GLU A 279 -28.22 -4.66 -2.11
N THR A 280 -29.40 -4.39 -2.68
CA THR A 280 -29.64 -3.29 -3.63
C THR A 280 -30.24 -2.06 -2.98
N ASP A 281 -30.88 -2.21 -1.82
CA ASP A 281 -31.54 -1.11 -1.10
C ASP A 281 -30.53 0.01 -0.76
N MET A 282 -30.95 1.27 -0.90
CA MET A 282 -30.10 2.41 -0.51
C MET A 282 -29.84 2.48 1.00
N LEU A 283 -30.63 1.77 1.82
CA LEU A 283 -30.54 1.77 3.26
C LEU A 283 -30.84 0.37 3.79
N SER A 284 -29.89 -0.18 4.55
CA SER A 284 -30.02 -1.48 5.20
C SER A 284 -29.29 -1.49 6.56
N PRO A 285 -29.57 -2.46 7.44
CA PRO A 285 -28.94 -2.52 8.77
C PRO A 285 -27.42 -2.59 8.71
N ALA A 286 -26.85 -3.18 7.67
CA ALA A 286 -25.41 -3.28 7.46
C ALA A 286 -24.73 -1.92 7.21
N LEU A 287 -25.50 -0.88 6.91
CA LEU A 287 -25.04 0.50 6.75
C LEU A 287 -25.24 1.36 8.00
N VAL A 288 -25.69 0.76 9.11
CA VAL A 288 -25.99 1.48 10.35
C VAL A 288 -25.07 1.00 11.47
N PHE A 289 -24.32 1.94 12.03
CA PHE A 289 -23.54 1.75 13.24
C PHE A 289 -24.15 2.54 14.39
N LEU A 290 -24.31 1.90 15.55
CA LEU A 290 -24.89 2.51 16.73
C LEU A 290 -23.88 2.56 17.87
N ASP A 291 -23.82 3.70 18.51
CA ASP A 291 -23.06 3.97 19.73
C ASP A 291 -21.57 3.61 19.60
N GLU A 292 -21.00 3.89 18.42
CA GLU A 292 -19.57 3.72 18.14
C GLU A 292 -18.74 4.73 18.93
N LYS A 293 -17.59 4.28 19.43
CA LYS A 293 -16.59 5.14 20.10
C LYS A 293 -15.51 5.51 19.11
N LEU A 294 -15.61 6.72 18.56
CA LEU A 294 -14.65 7.30 17.63
C LEU A 294 -14.18 8.66 18.17
N HIS A 295 -12.97 9.07 17.81
CA HIS A 295 -12.29 10.19 18.47
C HIS A 295 -12.38 11.50 17.71
N ASP A 296 -12.57 11.43 16.40
CA ASP A 296 -12.57 12.58 15.53
C ASP A 296 -13.40 12.34 14.26
N LYS A 297 -13.60 13.44 13.52
CA LYS A 297 -14.35 13.47 12.26
C LYS A 297 -13.74 12.55 11.19
N GLN A 298 -12.42 12.39 11.21
CA GLN A 298 -11.66 11.59 10.26
C GLN A 298 -11.97 10.10 10.43
N GLU A 299 -12.01 9.62 11.66
CA GLU A 299 -12.41 8.23 11.96
C GLU A 299 -13.85 7.95 11.53
N VAL A 300 -14.78 8.87 11.76
CA VAL A 300 -16.18 8.68 11.35
C VAL A 300 -16.31 8.57 9.84
N ILE A 301 -15.69 9.49 9.10
CA ILE A 301 -15.74 9.46 7.62
C ILE A 301 -15.08 8.17 7.12
N LYS A 302 -13.88 7.82 7.62
CA LYS A 302 -13.17 6.60 7.23
C LYS A 302 -14.01 5.36 7.51
N ARG A 303 -14.58 5.22 8.71
CA ARG A 303 -15.42 4.08 9.12
C ARG A 303 -16.60 3.89 8.17
N LEU A 304 -17.28 4.97 7.81
CA LEU A 304 -18.42 4.94 6.91
C LEU A 304 -18.02 4.59 5.47
N THR A 305 -16.95 5.19 4.94
CA THR A 305 -16.48 4.93 3.56
C THR A 305 -15.83 3.55 3.41
N ASP A 306 -15.15 3.07 4.43
CA ASP A 306 -14.64 1.70 4.50
C ASP A 306 -15.79 0.70 4.43
N ASN A 307 -16.84 0.92 5.21
CA ASN A 307 -18.00 0.05 5.21
C ASN A 307 -18.69 0.04 3.83
N LEU A 308 -18.78 1.17 3.13
CA LEU A 308 -19.30 1.16 1.75
C LEU A 308 -18.49 0.23 0.83
N ASN A 309 -17.18 0.14 1.00
CA ASN A 309 -16.36 -0.76 0.21
C ASN A 309 -16.54 -2.24 0.64
N VAL A 310 -16.60 -2.52 1.95
CA VAL A 310 -16.91 -3.85 2.49
C VAL A 310 -18.26 -4.36 1.99
N GLN A 311 -19.26 -3.48 1.90
CA GLN A 311 -20.61 -3.80 1.44
C GLN A 311 -20.75 -3.79 -0.10
N GLY A 312 -19.65 -3.71 -0.86
CA GLY A 312 -19.68 -3.71 -2.33
C GLY A 312 -20.35 -2.47 -2.97
N ARG A 313 -20.50 -1.38 -2.22
CA ARG A 313 -21.19 -0.14 -2.65
C ARG A 313 -20.24 0.93 -3.17
N ALA A 314 -18.93 0.79 -2.93
CA ALA A 314 -17.88 1.65 -3.48
C ALA A 314 -16.77 0.82 -4.14
N LEU A 315 -16.26 1.30 -5.28
CA LEU A 315 -15.10 0.72 -5.99
C LEU A 315 -13.79 0.91 -5.19
N SER A 316 -13.73 1.99 -4.41
CA SER A 316 -12.60 2.32 -3.57
C SER A 316 -13.06 3.16 -2.38
N ALA A 317 -12.81 2.66 -1.16
CA ALA A 317 -13.03 3.43 0.08
C ALA A 317 -12.27 4.76 0.04
N THR A 318 -11.01 4.74 -0.40
CA THR A 318 -10.14 5.93 -0.45
C THR A 318 -10.70 7.00 -1.39
N LEU A 319 -11.19 6.63 -2.58
CA LEU A 319 -11.78 7.60 -3.50
C LEU A 319 -13.14 8.12 -3.01
N ALA A 320 -13.93 7.27 -2.36
CA ALA A 320 -15.18 7.70 -1.74
C ALA A 320 -14.93 8.69 -0.59
N GLU A 321 -13.96 8.40 0.28
CA GLU A 321 -13.52 9.30 1.35
C GLU A 321 -13.06 10.65 0.79
N GLN A 322 -12.22 10.65 -0.25
CA GLN A 322 -11.77 11.88 -0.91
C GLN A 322 -12.94 12.73 -1.43
N ALA A 323 -13.95 12.11 -2.03
CA ALA A 323 -15.13 12.82 -2.53
C ALA A 323 -15.95 13.46 -1.39
N ILE A 324 -16.06 12.80 -0.24
CA ILE A 324 -16.70 13.36 0.95
C ILE A 324 -15.89 14.56 1.47
N TRP A 325 -14.57 14.43 1.57
CA TRP A 325 -13.72 15.53 2.04
C TRP A 325 -13.69 16.73 1.10
N GLN A 326 -13.77 16.52 -0.21
CA GLN A 326 -13.92 17.61 -1.17
C GLN A 326 -15.19 18.41 -0.90
N ARG A 327 -16.31 17.75 -0.56
CA ARG A 327 -17.54 18.43 -0.17
C ARG A 327 -17.41 19.13 1.18
N GLU A 328 -16.82 18.47 2.16
CA GLU A 328 -16.64 18.98 3.53
C GLU A 328 -15.75 20.23 3.58
N ALA A 329 -14.75 20.30 2.70
CA ALA A 329 -13.80 21.41 2.65
C ALA A 329 -14.43 22.73 2.17
N VAL A 330 -15.56 22.68 1.44
CA VAL A 330 -16.26 23.88 0.97
C VAL A 330 -16.98 24.56 2.14
N PHE A 331 -17.77 23.80 2.89
CA PHE A 331 -18.47 24.22 4.10
C PHE A 331 -18.73 23.00 4.97
N THR A 332 -18.81 23.20 6.30
CA THR A 332 -19.18 22.12 7.23
C THR A 332 -20.47 21.45 6.79
N THR A 333 -20.52 20.13 6.93
CA THR A 333 -21.75 19.35 6.74
C THR A 333 -22.56 19.19 8.02
N ALA A 334 -22.13 19.86 9.11
CA ALA A 334 -22.94 20.00 10.30
C ALA A 334 -24.24 20.75 9.96
N LEU A 335 -25.38 20.14 10.28
CA LEU A 335 -26.70 20.74 10.10
C LEU A 335 -27.16 21.51 11.36
N GLY A 336 -26.58 21.18 12.52
CA GLY A 336 -27.10 21.54 13.83
C GLY A 336 -27.86 20.39 14.48
N PHE A 337 -28.48 20.63 15.64
CA PHE A 337 -29.26 19.63 16.39
C PHE A 337 -28.48 18.33 16.72
N SER A 338 -27.15 18.43 16.85
CA SER A 338 -26.25 17.29 17.02
C SER A 338 -26.16 16.33 15.81
N ILE A 339 -26.40 16.85 14.60
CA ILE A 339 -26.43 16.05 13.36
C ILE A 339 -25.48 16.62 12.30
N ALA A 340 -24.78 15.72 11.59
CA ALA A 340 -24.07 16.02 10.35
C ALA A 340 -24.59 15.17 9.19
N ILE A 341 -24.52 15.74 7.98
CA ILE A 341 -24.93 15.07 6.75
C ILE A 341 -23.82 15.15 5.68
N PRO A 342 -22.71 14.41 5.86
CA PRO A 342 -21.67 14.32 4.84
C PRO A 342 -22.25 13.71 3.56
N HIS A 343 -21.92 14.27 2.40
CA HIS A 343 -22.49 13.77 1.15
C HIS A 343 -21.58 13.98 -0.05
N CYS A 344 -21.71 13.11 -1.04
CA CYS A 344 -21.02 13.27 -2.32
C CYS A 344 -21.76 12.59 -3.47
N LYS A 345 -21.46 13.03 -4.69
CA LYS A 345 -21.73 12.31 -5.93
C LYS A 345 -20.38 11.99 -6.57
N SER A 346 -20.10 10.72 -6.88
CA SER A 346 -18.77 10.31 -7.35
C SER A 346 -18.82 9.01 -8.16
N ALA A 347 -17.97 8.90 -9.18
CA ALA A 347 -17.71 7.66 -9.93
C ALA A 347 -17.18 6.52 -9.04
N ALA A 348 -16.60 6.84 -7.88
CA ALA A 348 -16.14 5.84 -6.91
C ALA A 348 -17.28 5.06 -6.25
N ILE A 349 -18.52 5.57 -6.31
CA ILE A 349 -19.70 4.96 -5.71
C ILE A 349 -20.40 4.08 -6.75
N SER A 350 -20.37 2.77 -6.53
CA SER A 350 -21.07 1.79 -7.36
C SER A 350 -22.58 1.81 -7.11
N ARG A 351 -22.99 1.96 -5.84
CA ARG A 351 -24.40 1.91 -5.43
C ARG A 351 -24.72 3.08 -4.49
N SER A 352 -25.74 3.85 -4.86
CA SER A 352 -26.19 4.97 -4.03
C SER A 352 -26.67 4.45 -2.67
N SER A 353 -26.28 5.13 -1.59
CA SER A 353 -26.43 4.61 -0.22
C SER A 353 -26.63 5.72 0.80
N ILE A 354 -27.38 5.42 1.86
CA ILE A 354 -27.50 6.19 3.09
C ILE A 354 -26.82 5.37 4.19
N SER A 355 -25.70 5.86 4.70
CA SER A 355 -25.00 5.25 5.83
C SER A 355 -25.24 6.07 7.08
N VAL A 356 -25.44 5.39 8.22
CA VAL A 356 -25.76 6.05 9.48
C VAL A 356 -24.76 5.63 10.54
N LEU A 357 -24.26 6.59 11.30
CA LEU A 357 -23.43 6.33 12.47
C LEU A 357 -23.92 7.18 13.63
N ARG A 358 -24.33 6.53 14.71
CA ARG A 358 -24.56 7.19 16.01
C ARG A 358 -23.32 7.02 16.87
N LEU A 359 -22.80 8.12 17.39
CA LEU A 359 -21.66 8.15 18.29
C LEU A 359 -22.11 7.92 19.73
N ALA A 360 -21.29 7.19 20.49
CA ALA A 360 -21.44 7.08 21.94
C ALA A 360 -21.31 8.47 22.60
N ASP A 361 -20.26 9.20 22.22
CA ASP A 361 -19.93 10.52 22.73
C ASP A 361 -19.95 11.56 21.58
N PRO A 362 -20.59 12.74 21.75
CA PRO A 362 -20.61 13.76 20.70
C PRO A 362 -19.21 14.27 20.33
N LEU A 363 -18.98 14.52 19.04
CA LEU A 363 -17.72 15.02 18.50
C LEU A 363 -17.87 16.43 17.92
N ASP A 364 -16.85 17.27 18.06
CA ASP A 364 -16.81 18.56 17.34
C ASP A 364 -16.73 18.31 15.83
N TRP A 365 -17.73 18.81 15.10
CA TRP A 365 -17.82 18.68 13.65
C TRP A 365 -17.50 19.98 12.91
N GLY A 366 -16.95 20.97 13.61
CA GLY A 366 -16.72 22.32 13.10
C GLY A 366 -17.88 23.27 13.41
N ASP A 367 -17.59 24.57 13.34
CA ASP A 367 -18.53 25.66 13.60
C ASP A 367 -19.26 25.58 14.94
N GLY A 368 -18.64 24.95 15.95
CA GLY A 368 -19.17 24.82 17.31
C GLY A 368 -20.29 23.79 17.47
N VAL A 369 -20.52 22.93 16.47
CA VAL A 369 -21.57 21.91 16.52
C VAL A 369 -20.99 20.58 17.02
N ALA A 370 -21.42 20.16 18.21
CA ALA A 370 -21.16 18.82 18.72
C ALA A 370 -22.14 17.82 18.09
N VAL A 371 -21.64 16.93 17.24
CA VAL A 371 -22.43 15.97 16.48
C VAL A 371 -22.43 14.61 17.17
N ARG A 372 -23.62 14.02 17.31
CA ARG A 372 -23.83 12.67 17.82
C ARG A 372 -24.38 11.71 16.77
N LEU A 373 -25.05 12.22 15.74
CA LEU A 373 -25.61 11.40 14.65
C LEU A 373 -25.08 11.88 13.30
N VAL A 374 -24.50 10.97 12.54
CA VAL A 374 -24.01 11.24 11.19
C VAL A 374 -24.82 10.42 10.20
N ILE A 375 -25.41 11.10 9.22
CA ILE A 375 -26.17 10.46 8.13
C ILE A 375 -25.46 10.79 6.82
N MET A 376 -24.63 9.87 6.33
CA MET A 376 -23.85 10.07 5.12
C MET A 376 -24.62 9.64 3.87
N LEU A 377 -24.72 10.52 2.86
CA LEU A 377 -25.37 10.22 1.58
C LEU A 377 -24.34 10.15 0.46
N THR A 378 -24.16 8.96 -0.10
CA THR A 378 -23.25 8.74 -1.23
C THR A 378 -24.03 8.34 -2.47
N LEU A 379 -23.77 9.03 -3.58
CA LEU A 379 -24.49 8.82 -4.83
C LEU A 379 -23.54 8.43 -5.96
N SER A 380 -23.96 7.47 -6.77
CA SER A 380 -23.26 7.15 -8.02
C SER A 380 -23.48 8.26 -9.04
N GLU A 381 -22.59 8.35 -10.03
CA GLU A 381 -22.75 9.37 -11.09
C GLU A 381 -24.01 9.16 -11.94
N GLN A 382 -24.40 7.90 -12.10
CA GLN A 382 -25.60 7.46 -12.81
C GLN A 382 -26.89 7.62 -11.98
N ALA A 383 -26.79 8.11 -10.75
CA ALA A 383 -27.95 8.30 -9.87
C ALA A 383 -28.99 9.23 -10.51
N GLN A 384 -30.24 8.76 -10.52
CA GLN A 384 -31.40 9.48 -11.04
C GLN A 384 -31.79 10.66 -10.14
N ALA A 385 -32.55 11.61 -10.69
CA ALA A 385 -33.00 12.82 -9.97
C ALA A 385 -33.79 12.51 -8.68
N GLN A 386 -34.40 11.33 -8.56
CA GLN A 386 -35.11 10.89 -7.35
C GLN A 386 -34.21 10.90 -6.10
N HIS A 387 -32.89 10.66 -6.24
CA HIS A 387 -31.99 10.62 -5.08
C HIS A 387 -31.75 12.01 -4.47
N MET A 388 -31.84 13.09 -5.26
CA MET A 388 -31.78 14.47 -4.74
C MET A 388 -33.03 14.83 -3.92
N ARG A 389 -34.17 14.21 -4.21
CA ARG A 389 -35.40 14.39 -3.42
C ARG A 389 -35.22 13.80 -2.02
N ILE A 390 -34.58 12.64 -1.90
CA ILE A 390 -34.29 11.98 -0.61
C ILE A 390 -33.52 12.92 0.32
N PHE A 391 -32.47 13.60 -0.17
CA PHE A 391 -31.72 14.56 0.64
C PHE A 391 -32.61 15.72 1.13
N SER A 392 -33.43 16.29 0.24
CA SER A 392 -34.33 17.38 0.59
C SER A 392 -35.39 16.98 1.63
N VAL A 393 -35.95 15.77 1.50
CA VAL A 393 -36.91 15.21 2.45
C VAL A 393 -36.24 14.96 3.79
N LEU A 394 -35.06 14.33 3.80
CA LEU A 394 -34.29 14.06 5.02
C LEU A 394 -33.98 15.36 5.77
N ALA A 395 -33.41 16.36 5.10
CA ALA A 395 -33.05 17.63 5.73
C ALA A 395 -34.28 18.32 6.36
N ARG A 396 -35.44 18.27 5.69
CA ARG A 396 -36.70 18.82 6.22
C ARG A 396 -37.19 18.02 7.44
N ARG A 397 -37.18 16.68 7.36
CA ARG A 397 -37.61 15.81 8.47
C ARG A 397 -36.75 16.00 9.71
N LEU A 398 -35.44 16.22 9.54
CA LEU A 398 -34.51 16.49 10.64
C LEU A 398 -34.78 17.81 11.38
N MET A 399 -35.58 18.72 10.82
CA MET A 399 -36.06 19.91 11.56
C MET A 399 -37.06 19.56 12.66
N HIS A 400 -37.77 18.43 12.54
CA HIS A 400 -38.75 18.00 13.54
C HIS A 400 -38.08 17.23 14.69
N GLU A 401 -38.29 17.71 15.91
CA GLU A 401 -37.70 17.14 17.13
C GLU A 401 -38.09 15.68 17.36
N SER A 402 -39.38 15.35 17.20
CA SER A 402 -39.88 13.98 17.34
C SER A 402 -39.21 12.98 16.39
N PHE A 403 -38.80 13.43 15.20
CA PHE A 403 -38.05 12.57 14.27
C PHE A 403 -36.60 12.39 14.72
N ARG A 404 -35.93 13.45 15.17
CA ARG A 404 -34.56 13.37 15.70
C ARG A 404 -34.48 12.46 16.93
N GLU A 405 -35.44 12.58 17.85
CA GLU A 405 -35.50 11.73 19.05
C GLU A 405 -35.59 10.25 18.67
N LYS A 406 -36.50 9.88 17.76
CA LYS A 406 -36.61 8.49 17.27
C LYS A 406 -35.28 7.94 16.75
N LEU A 407 -34.52 8.73 15.99
CA LEU A 407 -33.20 8.32 15.49
C LEU A 407 -32.17 8.20 16.63
N LEU A 408 -32.15 9.16 17.55
CA LEU A 408 -31.21 9.17 18.67
C LEU A 408 -31.48 8.07 19.71
N THR A 409 -32.71 7.60 19.83
CA THR A 409 -33.10 6.53 20.77
C THR A 409 -33.29 5.16 20.14
N ALA A 410 -33.14 5.03 18.81
CA ALA A 410 -33.26 3.74 18.11
C ALA A 410 -32.35 2.68 18.74
N ALA A 411 -32.92 1.56 19.20
CA ALA A 411 -32.16 0.54 19.95
C ALA A 411 -31.36 -0.41 19.04
N THR A 412 -31.78 -0.56 17.78
CA THR A 412 -31.16 -1.49 16.82
C THR A 412 -30.99 -0.87 15.45
N ALA A 413 -30.02 -1.36 14.69
CA ALA A 413 -29.79 -0.96 13.30
C ALA A 413 -31.08 -1.09 12.46
N GLN A 414 -31.84 -2.18 12.64
CA GLN A 414 -33.12 -2.37 11.96
C GLN A 414 -34.16 -1.30 12.35
N SER A 415 -34.27 -0.94 13.63
CA SER A 415 -35.20 0.11 14.06
C SER A 415 -34.85 1.48 13.46
N MET A 416 -33.55 1.81 13.35
CA MET A 416 -33.06 3.01 12.68
C MET A 416 -33.45 3.02 11.20
N VAL A 417 -33.26 1.88 10.51
CA VAL A 417 -33.63 1.72 9.10
C VAL A 417 -35.13 1.92 8.89
N ASN A 418 -35.97 1.34 9.75
CA ASN A 418 -37.42 1.46 9.63
C ASN A 418 -37.87 2.93 9.76
N VAL A 419 -37.37 3.66 10.75
CA VAL A 419 -37.67 5.08 10.97
C VAL A 419 -37.30 5.92 9.74
N LEU A 420 -36.10 5.72 9.18
CA LEU A 420 -35.64 6.45 7.99
C LEU A 420 -36.43 6.06 6.74
N ARG A 421 -36.76 4.78 6.58
CA ARG A 421 -37.48 4.27 5.40
C ARG A 421 -38.90 4.84 5.33
N GLU A 422 -39.62 4.84 6.45
CA GLU A 422 -40.98 5.37 6.54
C GLU A 422 -41.05 6.87 6.25
N GLU A 423 -40.12 7.65 6.81
CA GLU A 423 -40.22 9.12 6.82
C GLU A 423 -39.48 9.81 5.67
N VAL A 424 -38.56 9.11 4.99
CA VAL A 424 -37.64 9.68 3.99
C VAL A 424 -37.70 8.98 2.64
N ILE A 425 -37.81 7.64 2.62
CA ILE A 425 -37.74 6.86 1.37
C ILE A 425 -39.14 6.63 0.77
N ILE A 426 -40.13 6.32 1.61
CA ILE A 426 -41.52 6.05 1.21
C ILE A 426 -42.41 7.30 1.34
N ALA A 427 -41.86 8.42 1.84
CA ALA A 427 -42.62 9.65 2.05
C ALA A 427 -43.32 10.11 0.74
N PRO A 428 -44.65 10.37 0.79
CA PRO A 428 -45.45 10.68 -0.39
C PRO A 428 -45.08 11.99 -1.10
#